data_AF-A0A968W028-F1
#
_entry.id   AF-A0A968W028-F1
#
_cell.length_a   1.000
_cell.length_b   1.000
_cell.length_c   1.000
_cell.angle_alpha   90.00
_cell.angle_beta   90.00
_cell.angle_gamma   90.00
#
_symmetry.space_group_name_H-M   'P 1'
#
loop_
_entity.id
_entity.type
_entity.pdbx_description
1 polymer ?
#
loop_
_entity_poly.entity_id
_entity_poly.type
_entity_poly.pdbx_seq_one_letter_code
_entity_poly.pdbx_strand_id
1 'polypeptide(L)' 'MPNPFSEYATIHFELNKATNLMINVYNSNGKRVTTLINTFKQEGMHQMFWNTSQIAPGIYFIEFLSGQASRESVTVVKF' A
#
# COMPACT_ATOMS: atom_id res chain seq x y z
N MET A 1 -25.76 -13.98 7.59
CA MET A 1 -24.64 -13.81 8.53
C MET A 1 -23.81 -12.65 8.02
N PRO A 2 -23.49 -11.60 8.81
CA PRO A 2 -22.74 -10.47 8.28
C PRO A 2 -21.31 -10.95 8.00
N ASN A 3 -20.84 -10.72 6.78
CA ASN A 3 -19.51 -11.10 6.33
C ASN A 3 -18.46 -10.20 7.03
N PRO A 4 -17.51 -10.75 7.79
CA PRO A 4 -16.53 -10.01 8.59
C PRO A 4 -15.39 -9.46 7.72
N PHE A 5 -15.73 -8.60 6.77
CA PHE A 5 -14.77 -8.02 5.83
C PHE A 5 -13.69 -7.24 6.59
N SER A 6 -12.44 -7.69 6.44
CA SER A 6 -11.28 -7.12 7.13
C SER A 6 -11.14 -5.62 6.86
N GLU A 7 -11.26 -4.80 7.91
CA GLU A 7 -11.00 -3.36 7.87
C GLU A 7 -9.51 -3.03 7.69
N TYR A 8 -8.64 -4.04 7.63
CA TYR A 8 -7.20 -3.86 7.48
C TYR A 8 -6.66 -4.74 6.35
N ALA A 9 -5.81 -4.16 5.51
CA ALA A 9 -4.98 -4.89 4.57
C ALA A 9 -3.55 -4.95 5.12
N THR A 10 -2.98 -6.15 5.20
CA THR A 10 -1.57 -6.31 5.55
C THR A 10 -0.73 -6.25 4.29
N ILE A 11 0.25 -5.34 4.27
CA ILE A 11 1.17 -5.16 3.14
C ILE A 11 2.56 -5.59 3.61
N HIS A 12 3.13 -6.57 2.92
CA HIS A 12 4.49 -7.05 3.13
C HIS A 12 5.36 -6.58 1.96
N PHE A 13 6.54 -6.06 2.26
CA PHE A 13 7.50 -5.63 1.25
C PHE A 13 8.94 -5.80 1.76
N GLU A 14 9.86 -6.01 0.83
CA GLU A 14 11.29 -6.13 1.09
C GLU A 14 12.02 -4.95 0.48
N LEU A 15 12.92 -4.35 1.25
CA LEU A 15 13.82 -3.31 0.76
C LEU A 15 15.22 -3.90 0.61
N ASN A 16 15.70 -4.01 -0.61
CA ASN A 16 17.07 -4.49 -0.90
C ASN A 16 18.16 -3.55 -0.38
N LYS A 17 17.83 -2.27 -0.13
CA LYS A 17 18.72 -1.24 0.41
C LYS A 17 17.93 -0.21 1.20
N ALA A 18 18.56 0.41 2.19
CA ALA A 18 17.97 1.51 2.94
C ALA A 18 17.67 2.71 2.01
N THR A 19 16.45 3.24 2.05
CA THR A 19 15.98 4.24 1.08
C THR A 19 14.84 5.09 1.63
N ASN A 20 14.62 6.26 1.02
CA ASN A 20 13.38 7.00 1.21
C ASN A 20 12.25 6.27 0.49
N LEU A 21 11.27 5.79 1.25
CA LEU A 21 10.15 5.03 0.76
C LEU A 21 8.88 5.88 0.84
N MET A 22 8.18 5.98 -0.29
CA MET A 22 6.83 6.49 -0.37
C MET A 22 5.89 5.39 -0.89
N ILE A 23 4.80 5.14 -0.16
CA ILE A 23 3.77 4.18 -0.58
C ILE A 23 2.48 4.96 -0.82
N ASN A 24 2.04 4.99 -2.07
CA ASN A 24 0.81 5.65 -2.49
C ASN A 24 -0.27 4.62 -2.81
N VAL A 25 -1.52 4.95 -2.54
CA VAL A 25 -2.67 4.15 -2.93
C VAL A 25 -3.48 4.91 -3.95
N TYR A 26 -3.86 4.25 -5.03
CA TYR A 26 -4.72 4.76 -6.09
C TYR A 26 -5.96 3.90 -6.24
N ASN A 27 -7.08 4.50 -6.65
CA ASN A 27 -8.27 3.73 -7.03
C ASN A 27 -8.19 3.28 -8.50
N SER A 28 -9.21 2.54 -8.95
CA SER A 28 -9.33 2.05 -10.33
C SER A 28 -9.27 3.14 -11.41
N ASN A 29 -9.60 4.38 -11.07
CA ASN A 29 -9.56 5.52 -12.00
C ASN A 29 -8.19 6.23 -12.01
N GLY A 30 -7.18 5.66 -11.32
CA GLY A 30 -5.86 6.27 -11.19
C GLY A 30 -5.81 7.49 -10.26
N LYS A 31 -6.88 7.77 -9.50
CA LYS A 31 -6.89 8.87 -8.52
C LYS A 31 -6.19 8.40 -7.24
N ARG A 32 -5.20 9.17 -6.78
CA ARG A 32 -4.55 8.92 -5.49
C ARG A 32 -5.56 9.10 -4.36
N VAL A 33 -5.71 8.06 -3.56
CA VAL A 33 -6.62 7.98 -2.41
C VAL A 33 -5.89 8.44 -1.15
N THR A 34 -4.68 7.93 -0.92
CA THR A 34 -3.86 8.28 0.26
C THR A 34 -2.39 7.95 0.04
N THR A 35 -1.53 8.47 0.93
CA THR A 35 -0.13 8.08 1.08
C THR A 35 0.04 7.39 2.43
N LEU A 36 0.45 6.12 2.40
CA LEU A 36 0.54 5.28 3.59
C LEU A 36 1.87 5.45 4.33
N ILE A 37 2.95 5.64 3.58
CA ILE A 37 4.30 5.86 4.12
C ILE A 37 4.95 6.96 3.28
N ASN A 38 5.73 7.83 3.93
CA ASN A 38 6.64 8.77 3.29
C ASN A 38 7.81 9.04 4.24
N THR A 39 8.74 8.09 4.35
CA THR A 39 9.85 8.18 5.31
C THR A 39 11.03 7.30 4.90
N PHE A 40 12.18 7.52 5.53
CA PHE A 40 13.35 6.67 5.37
C PHE A 40 13.14 5.32 6.05
N LYS A 41 13.42 4.23 5.33
CA LYS A 41 13.33 2.85 5.83
C LYS A 41 14.65 2.13 5.60
N GLN A 42 15.04 1.31 6.58
CA GLN A 42 16.21 0.45 6.50
C GLN A 42 15.95 -0.72 5.53
N GLU A 43 17.03 -1.35 5.06
CA GLU A 43 16.92 -2.59 4.28
C GLU A 43 16.29 -3.73 5.09
N GLY A 44 15.75 -4.72 4.40
CA GLY A 44 15.13 -5.91 4.96
C GLY A 44 13.62 -5.97 4.79
N MET A 45 13.01 -6.92 5.50
CA MET A 45 11.57 -7.20 5.45
C MET A 45 10.79 -6.23 6.32
N HIS A 46 9.72 -5.68 5.75
CA HIS A 46 8.80 -4.78 6.43
C HIS A 46 7.36 -5.29 6.29
N GLN A 47 6.57 -5.00 7.32
CA GLN A 47 5.14 -5.24 7.34
C GLN A 47 4.44 -3.97 7.79
N MET A 48 3.31 -3.65 7.15
CA MET A 48 2.45 -2.59 7.60
C MET A 48 0.97 -2.97 7.49
N PHE A 49 0.15 -2.33 8.31
CA PHE A 49 -1.30 -2.45 8.27
C PHE A 49 -1.90 -1.19 7.66
N TRP A 50 -2.67 -1.36 6.59
CA TRP A 50 -3.44 -0.29 5.99
C TRP A 50 -4.90 -0.40 6.45
N ASN A 51 -5.38 0.60 7.19
CA ASN A 51 -6.79 0.71 7.55
C ASN A 51 -7.63 1.06 6.30
N THR A 52 -8.46 0.10 5.87
CA THR A 52 -9.37 0.22 4.74
C THR A 52 -10.81 0.52 5.15
N SER A 53 -11.13 0.71 6.44
CA SER A 53 -12.50 0.96 6.92
C SER A 53 -13.20 2.13 6.22
N GLN A 54 -12.45 3.18 5.89
CA GLN A 54 -12.98 4.41 5.30
C GLN A 54 -13.00 4.45 3.76
N ILE A 55 -12.59 3.37 3.09
CA ILE A 55 -12.59 3.29 1.62
C ILE A 55 -13.68 2.35 1.12
N ALA A 56 -14.35 2.72 0.03
CA ALA A 56 -15.39 1.89 -0.57
C ALA A 56 -14.82 0.58 -1.13
N PRO A 57 -15.61 -0.50 -1.23
CA PRO A 57 -15.24 -1.69 -1.99
C PRO A 57 -14.81 -1.34 -3.42
N GLY A 58 -13.85 -2.07 -3.97
CA GLY A 58 -13.28 -1.80 -5.28
C GLY A 58 -11.84 -2.26 -5.45
N ILE A 59 -11.28 -1.95 -6.61
CA ILE A 59 -9.90 -2.25 -6.97
C ILE A 59 -9.01 -1.05 -6.63
N TYR A 60 -7.93 -1.33 -5.90
CA TYR A 60 -6.92 -0.35 -5.54
C TYR A 60 -5.54 -0.80 -5.97
N PHE A 61 -4.70 0.17 -6.32
CA PHE A 61 -3.32 -0.04 -6.71
C PHE A 61 -2.40 0.61 -5.68
N ILE A 62 -1.47 -0.17 -5.14
CA ILE A 62 -0.43 0.34 -4.25
C ILE A 62 0.81 0.58 -5.08
N GLU A 63 1.37 1.79 -5.04
CA GLU A 63 2.60 2.18 -5.71
C GLU A 63 3.69 2.38 -4.66
N PHE A 64 4.78 1.62 -4.81
CA PHE A 64 6.01 1.84 -4.05
C PHE A 64 6.92 2.78 -4.85
N LEU A 65 7.46 3.79 -4.19
CA LEU A 65 8.46 4.71 -4.74
C LEU A 65 9.64 4.70 -3.79
N SER A 66 10.75 4.12 -4.25
CA SER A 66 12.05 4.20 -3.58
C SER A 66 12.89 5.29 -4.24
N GLY A 67 13.93 5.81 -3.56
CA GLY A 67 14.78 6.89 -4.08
C GLY A 67 15.39 6.67 -5.48
N GLN A 68 15.45 5.41 -5.96
CA GLN A 68 15.80 5.05 -7.34
C GLN A 68 14.57 4.57 -8.14
N ALA A 69 13.45 5.29 -8.03
CA ALA A 69 12.24 5.17 -8.86
C ALA A 69 11.83 3.74 -9.28
N SER A 70 11.90 2.77 -8.37
CA SER A 70 11.36 1.42 -8.61
C SER A 70 9.85 1.47 -8.38
N ARG A 71 9.05 1.34 -9.44
CA ARG A 71 7.59 1.32 -9.36
C ARG A 71 7.11 -0.13 -9.28
N GLU A 72 6.64 -0.53 -8.11
CA GLU A 72 5.94 -1.80 -7.93
C GLU A 72 4.46 -1.53 -7.69
N SER A 73 3.59 -2.26 -8.39
CA SER A 73 2.15 -2.14 -8.27
C SER A 73 1.53 -3.41 -7.72
N VAL A 74 0.90 -3.33 -6.54
CA VAL A 74 0.13 -4.44 -5.97
C VAL A 74 -1.37 -4.13 -6.11
N THR A 75 -2.14 -5.07 -6.64
CA THR A 75 -3.59 -4.97 -6.76
C THR A 75 -4.25 -5.46 -5.49
N VAL A 76 -5.07 -4.62 -4.86
CA VAL A 76 -5.90 -4.98 -3.71
C VAL A 76 -7.36 -4.98 -4.14
N VAL A 77 -8.04 -6.10 -3.92
CA VAL A 77 -9.48 -6.24 -4.18
C VAL A 77 -10.21 -6.18 -2.84
N LYS A 78 -10.96 -5.10 -2.61
CA LYS A 78 -11.87 -4.97 -1.48
C LYS A 78 -13.28 -5.32 -1.95
N PHE A 79 -13.91 -6.25 -1.23
CA PHE A 79 -15.29 -6.70 -1.45
C PHE A 79 -16.25 -6.02 -0.49
#